data_AF-A0A8J7L3P9-F1
#
_entry.id   AF-A0A8J7L3P9-F1
#
_cell.length_a   1.000
_cell.length_b   1.000
_cell.length_c   1.000
_cell.angle_alpha   90.00
_cell.angle_beta   90.00
_cell.angle_gamma   90.00
#
_symmetry.space_group_name_H-M   'P 1'
#
loop_
_entity.id
_entity.type
_entity.pdbx_description
1 polymer ?
#
loop_
_entity_poly.entity_id
_entity_poly.type
_entity_poly.pdbx_seq_one_letter_code
_entity_poly.pdbx_strand_id
1 'polypeptide(L)'
;MAPNPTIMQAVEKLGYRVTIGDVATQAGLNVAEAGQGLLALASDAGGHLQVAETGDIVYQFPRNFREILRNKYLQLRLQEWWKKVWGILFYLIRISFGIFLIASIALITIAIIIILTALNSDRDGDNRGSSYGGGFFFFPDLFWYFSPNYDTRYRERRRGRQQDNNLNFFEAVFSFLFGDGNPNADLEERRWQEIAAVIRNNRGAVVAEQIAPYLDNLGESYTQEYEDYMLPVLIRFNGQPAVSSEGQIVYYFPEMQVSATKKYRQSLPVYLEESLWRFSAADSGQITLSAGLGILNFVGALILGSLIRDGTVAAQIGGLVAFVQGIYWLLLAYGIGFLSIPLGRYFWIQWRNKKIAARNRDRLSRARILTNPDAGLQHKIDYASQFATEKVIGKQDLVYSTETDLIEQEVERSAQIDAEWQKRLDEG
;
A
#
# COMPACT_ATOMS: atom_id res chain seq x y z
N MET A 1 27.00 -1.91 -3.24
CA MET A 1 25.68 -1.26 -3.38
C MET A 1 24.79 -1.86 -2.31
N ALA A 2 23.97 -1.10 -1.58
CA ALA A 2 23.15 -1.71 -0.52
C ALA A 2 22.14 -2.69 -1.14
N PRO A 3 21.92 -3.89 -0.55
CA PRO A 3 21.01 -4.89 -1.10
C PRO A 3 19.57 -4.38 -1.10
N ASN A 4 18.85 -4.57 -2.22
CA ASN A 4 17.47 -4.11 -2.37
C ASN A 4 16.52 -4.91 -1.46
N PRO A 5 15.80 -4.27 -0.52
CA PRO A 5 14.92 -4.97 0.42
C PRO A 5 13.77 -5.74 -0.22
N THR A 6 13.28 -5.32 -1.39
CA THR A 6 12.21 -6.04 -2.11
C THR A 6 12.71 -7.37 -2.66
N ILE A 7 13.94 -7.41 -3.20
CA ILE A 7 14.59 -8.63 -3.70
C ILE A 7 14.82 -9.61 -2.54
N MET A 8 15.32 -9.14 -1.40
CA MET A 8 15.51 -9.99 -0.22
C MET A 8 14.20 -10.64 0.24
N GLN A 9 13.12 -9.85 0.34
CA GLN A 9 11.80 -10.37 0.71
C GLN A 9 11.25 -11.35 -0.33
N ALA A 10 11.49 -11.12 -1.62
CA ALA A 10 11.10 -12.04 -2.67
C ALA A 10 11.84 -13.38 -2.54
N VAL A 11 13.17 -13.37 -2.38
CA VAL A 11 13.99 -14.58 -2.21
C VAL A 11 13.49 -15.45 -1.05
N GLU A 12 13.17 -14.84 0.09
CA GLU A 12 12.65 -15.57 1.26
C GLU A 12 11.29 -16.19 1.00
N LYS A 13 10.36 -15.43 0.43
CA LYS A 13 9.01 -15.92 0.08
C LYS A 13 9.08 -17.07 -0.93
N LEU A 14 10.11 -17.08 -1.77
CA LEU A 14 10.33 -18.08 -2.80
C LEU A 14 11.16 -19.28 -2.33
N GLY A 15 11.52 -19.34 -1.05
CA GLY A 15 12.21 -20.51 -0.49
C GLY A 15 13.71 -20.56 -0.77
N TYR A 16 14.36 -19.39 -0.93
CA TYR A 16 15.81 -19.22 -1.04
C TYR A 16 16.47 -19.83 -2.30
N ARG A 17 15.72 -20.45 -3.20
CA ARG A 17 16.19 -20.91 -4.51
C ARG A 17 15.32 -20.29 -5.60
N VAL A 18 15.89 -19.40 -6.40
CA VAL A 18 15.12 -18.51 -7.28
C VAL A 18 15.77 -18.29 -8.64
N THR A 19 14.95 -18.06 -9.67
CA THR A 19 15.38 -17.51 -10.96
C THR A 19 15.16 -15.99 -11.00
N ILE A 20 15.70 -15.32 -12.01
CA ILE A 20 15.46 -13.90 -12.26
C ILE A 20 13.96 -13.66 -12.49
N GLY A 21 13.31 -14.48 -13.32
CA GLY A 21 11.86 -14.43 -13.55
C GLY A 21 11.02 -14.63 -12.29
N ASP A 22 11.43 -15.53 -11.38
CA ASP A 22 10.75 -15.74 -10.11
C ASP A 22 10.73 -14.48 -9.24
N VAL A 23 11.86 -13.77 -9.15
CA VAL A 23 11.98 -12.53 -8.39
C VAL A 23 11.29 -11.37 -9.09
N ALA A 24 11.44 -11.23 -10.41
CA ALA A 24 10.76 -10.22 -11.20
C ALA A 24 9.23 -10.34 -11.06
N THR A 25 8.70 -11.58 -11.07
CA THR A 25 7.28 -11.83 -10.81
C THR A 25 6.88 -11.43 -9.38
N GLN A 26 7.63 -11.90 -8.38
CA GLN A 26 7.24 -11.76 -6.97
C GLN A 26 7.38 -10.33 -6.45
N ALA A 27 8.33 -9.56 -6.98
CA ALA A 27 8.59 -8.18 -6.59
C ALA A 27 8.02 -7.16 -7.58
N GLY A 28 7.61 -7.58 -8.78
CA GLY A 28 7.17 -6.68 -9.85
C GLY A 28 8.30 -5.82 -10.43
N LEU A 29 9.56 -6.26 -10.29
CA LEU A 29 10.74 -5.50 -10.73
C LEU A 29 11.04 -5.72 -12.21
N ASN A 30 11.83 -4.83 -12.79
CA ASN A 30 12.43 -5.09 -14.10
C ASN A 30 13.35 -6.31 -14.02
N VAL A 31 13.32 -7.19 -15.01
CA VAL A 31 14.19 -8.38 -15.10
C VAL A 31 15.68 -7.99 -15.00
N ALA A 32 16.12 -6.91 -15.65
CA ALA A 32 17.50 -6.44 -15.58
C ALA A 32 17.87 -5.98 -14.16
N GLU A 33 16.96 -5.26 -13.48
CA GLU A 33 17.14 -4.83 -12.09
C GLU A 33 17.15 -6.02 -11.13
N ALA A 34 16.23 -6.97 -11.32
CA ALA A 34 16.16 -8.20 -10.55
C ALA A 34 17.44 -9.04 -10.72
N GLY A 35 17.96 -9.16 -11.95
CA GLY A 35 19.20 -9.88 -12.24
C GLY A 35 20.43 -9.23 -11.59
N GLN A 36 20.61 -7.92 -11.77
CA GLN A 36 21.72 -7.19 -11.13
C GLN A 36 21.62 -7.23 -9.61
N GLY A 37 20.42 -7.07 -9.06
CA GLY A 37 20.18 -7.09 -7.62
C GLY A 37 20.37 -8.48 -7.01
N LEU A 38 19.98 -9.55 -7.71
CA LEU A 38 20.24 -10.93 -7.28
C LEU A 38 21.72 -11.26 -7.30
N LEU A 39 22.45 -10.85 -8.33
CA LEU A 39 23.89 -11.05 -8.41
C LEU A 39 24.63 -10.31 -7.30
N ALA A 40 24.26 -9.05 -7.05
CA ALA A 40 24.81 -8.27 -5.94
C ALA A 40 24.48 -8.92 -4.58
N LEU A 41 23.25 -9.39 -4.40
CA LEU A 41 22.83 -10.09 -3.18
C LEU A 41 23.61 -11.39 -2.97
N ALA A 42 23.81 -12.17 -4.04
CA ALA A 42 24.56 -13.43 -3.98
C ALA A 42 26.03 -13.19 -3.63
N SER A 43 26.65 -12.18 -4.25
CA SER A 43 28.03 -11.77 -3.94
C SER A 43 28.19 -11.34 -2.48
N ASP A 44 27.23 -10.59 -1.93
CA ASP A 44 27.34 -10.05 -0.59
C ASP A 44 26.92 -11.01 0.53
N ALA A 45 25.99 -11.93 0.24
CA ALA A 45 25.38 -12.80 1.24
C ALA A 45 25.82 -14.27 1.13
N GLY A 46 26.77 -14.59 0.24
CA GLY A 46 27.26 -15.95 0.01
C GLY A 46 26.24 -16.82 -0.72
N GLY A 47 25.55 -16.26 -1.71
CA GLY A 47 24.67 -17.03 -2.59
C GLY A 47 25.48 -17.79 -3.65
N HIS A 48 25.00 -18.97 -4.01
CA HIS A 48 25.57 -19.83 -5.04
C HIS A 48 24.76 -19.74 -6.33
N LEU A 49 25.47 -19.79 -7.45
CA LEU A 49 24.91 -19.95 -8.80
C LEU A 49 24.85 -21.44 -9.15
N GLN A 50 23.71 -21.85 -9.69
CA GLN A 50 23.44 -23.15 -10.28
C GLN A 50 23.04 -22.94 -11.73
N VAL A 51 23.65 -23.67 -12.66
CA VAL A 51 23.40 -23.55 -14.10
C VAL A 51 22.80 -24.85 -14.61
N ALA A 52 21.67 -24.72 -15.31
CA ALA A 52 21.00 -25.85 -15.94
C ALA A 52 21.58 -26.18 -17.32
N GLU A 53 21.23 -27.35 -17.87
CA GLU A 53 21.71 -27.80 -19.20
C GLU A 53 21.43 -26.81 -20.34
N THR A 54 20.35 -26.04 -20.26
CA THR A 54 20.00 -25.06 -21.29
C THR A 54 20.70 -23.70 -21.10
N GLY A 55 21.54 -23.55 -20.06
CA GLY A 55 22.19 -22.29 -19.71
C GLY A 55 21.41 -21.39 -18.75
N ASP A 56 20.23 -21.81 -18.28
CA ASP A 56 19.46 -21.03 -17.31
C ASP A 56 20.13 -21.02 -15.92
N ILE A 57 20.08 -19.86 -15.25
CA ILE A 57 20.73 -19.65 -13.96
C ILE A 57 19.70 -19.64 -12.82
N VAL A 58 19.97 -20.44 -11.80
CA VAL A 58 19.26 -20.48 -10.53
C VAL A 58 20.18 -19.99 -9.42
N TYR A 59 19.69 -19.07 -8.59
CA TYR A 59 20.39 -18.54 -7.43
C TYR A 59 19.92 -19.27 -6.18
N GLN A 60 20.86 -19.84 -5.42
CA GLN A 60 20.60 -20.47 -4.12
C GLN A 60 21.22 -19.64 -3.01
N PHE A 61 20.40 -19.25 -2.03
CA PHE A 61 20.81 -18.43 -0.89
C PHE A 61 20.81 -19.24 0.41
N PRO A 62 21.74 -18.95 1.33
CA PRO A 62 21.72 -19.57 2.65
C PRO A 62 20.56 -19.00 3.48
N ARG A 63 19.92 -19.82 4.33
CA ARG A 63 18.74 -19.38 5.12
C ARG A 63 19.03 -18.24 6.10
N ASN A 64 20.29 -18.10 6.51
CA ASN A 64 20.78 -17.05 7.40
C ASN A 64 21.34 -15.82 6.66
N PHE A 65 21.10 -15.65 5.35
CA PHE A 65 21.67 -14.55 4.56
C PHE A 65 21.36 -13.16 5.13
N ARG A 66 20.19 -12.97 5.78
CA ARG A 66 19.85 -11.72 6.49
C ARG A 66 20.84 -11.35 7.59
N GLU A 67 21.30 -12.34 8.35
CA GLU A 67 22.23 -12.11 9.47
C GLU A 67 23.61 -11.71 8.95
N ILE A 68 24.04 -12.37 7.86
CA ILE A 68 25.28 -12.05 7.14
C ILE A 68 25.25 -10.60 6.66
N LEU A 69 24.16 -10.17 6.02
CA LEU A 69 24.00 -8.80 5.52
C LEU A 69 23.86 -7.76 6.64
N ARG A 70 23.20 -8.10 7.75
CA ARG A 70 23.03 -7.20 8.90
C ARG A 70 24.34 -6.84 9.59
N ASN A 71 25.33 -7.72 9.54
CA ASN A 71 26.66 -7.46 10.07
C ASN A 71 27.51 -6.60 9.11
N LYS A 72 27.20 -6.62 7.80
CA LYS A 72 27.93 -5.88 6.76
C LYS A 72 27.40 -4.46 6.53
N TYR A 73 26.08 -4.24 6.63
CA TYR A 73 25.45 -2.95 6.31
C TYR A 73 24.73 -2.30 7.50
N LEU A 74 25.38 -1.28 8.10
CA LEU A 74 24.78 -0.41 9.13
C LEU A 74 23.51 0.32 8.65
N GLN A 75 23.41 0.60 7.35
CA GLN A 75 22.29 1.32 6.73
C GLN A 75 20.95 0.57 6.83
N LEU A 76 20.98 -0.78 6.85
CA LEU A 76 19.78 -1.61 7.04
C LEU A 76 19.21 -1.47 8.45
N ARG A 77 20.08 -1.33 9.48
CA ARG A 77 19.65 -1.07 10.86
C ARG A 77 19.01 0.32 11.00
N LEU A 78 19.58 1.31 10.31
CA LEU A 78 19.10 2.69 10.39
C LEU A 78 17.73 2.87 9.72
N GLN A 79 17.48 2.26 8.56
CA GLN A 79 16.19 2.38 7.87
C GLN A 79 15.02 1.80 8.68
N GLU A 80 15.20 0.65 9.33
CA GLU A 80 14.18 0.04 10.18
C GLU A 80 13.91 0.90 11.43
N TRP A 81 14.97 1.44 12.03
CA TRP A 81 14.86 2.36 13.16
C TRP A 81 14.14 3.66 12.76
N TRP A 82 14.49 4.25 11.62
CA TRP A 82 13.85 5.45 11.08
C TRP A 82 12.35 5.23 10.82
N LYS A 83 11.95 4.08 10.25
CA LYS A 83 10.53 3.74 10.08
C LYS A 83 9.78 3.66 11.42
N LYS A 84 10.42 3.12 12.46
CA LYS A 84 9.84 3.03 13.81
C LYS A 84 9.67 4.43 14.44
N VAL A 85 10.67 5.30 14.29
CA VAL A 85 10.62 6.68 14.79
C VAL A 85 9.53 7.50 14.08
N TRP A 86 9.44 7.42 12.75
CA TRP A 86 8.37 8.08 12.00
C TRP A 86 6.98 7.59 12.42
N GLY A 87 6.81 6.29 12.68
CA GLY A 87 5.55 5.74 13.19
C GLY A 87 5.11 6.36 14.51
N ILE A 88 6.04 6.52 15.46
CA ILE A 88 5.77 7.15 16.76
C ILE A 88 5.51 8.65 16.61
N LEU A 89 6.30 9.34 15.78
CA LEU A 89 6.14 10.77 15.54
C LEU A 89 4.77 11.10 14.93
N PHE A 90 4.36 10.37 13.89
CA PHE A 90 3.04 10.54 13.29
C PHE A 90 1.94 10.22 14.29
N TYR A 91 2.11 9.22 15.16
CA TYR A 91 1.14 8.92 16.22
C TYR A 91 0.98 10.07 17.22
N LEU A 92 2.08 10.68 17.67
CA LEU A 92 2.04 11.84 18.56
C LEU A 92 1.34 13.03 17.90
N ILE A 93 1.63 13.27 16.62
CA ILE A 93 0.93 14.30 15.83
C ILE A 93 -0.57 13.98 15.77
N ARG A 94 -0.97 12.73 15.51
CA ARG A 94 -2.39 12.33 15.48
C ARG A 94 -3.13 12.69 16.75
N ILE A 95 -2.54 12.38 17.90
CA ILE A 95 -3.16 12.64 19.20
C ILE A 95 -3.24 14.14 19.50
N SER A 96 -2.20 14.90 19.13
CA SER A 96 -2.11 16.33 19.43
C SER A 96 -3.32 17.13 18.93
N PHE A 97 -3.87 16.79 17.75
CA PHE A 97 -5.03 17.50 17.20
C PHE A 97 -6.29 17.32 18.03
N GLY A 98 -6.59 16.11 18.51
CA GLY A 98 -7.76 15.91 19.37
C GLY A 98 -7.55 16.42 20.80
N ILE A 99 -6.32 16.40 21.33
CA ILE A 99 -6.00 17.07 22.62
C ILE A 99 -6.25 18.57 22.47
N PHE A 100 -5.77 19.17 21.39
CA PHE A 100 -5.97 20.59 21.14
C PHE A 100 -7.46 20.93 20.98
N LEU A 101 -8.26 20.07 20.35
CA LEU A 101 -9.71 20.24 20.25
C LEU A 101 -10.38 20.30 21.64
N ILE A 102 -10.06 19.35 22.51
CA ILE A 102 -10.63 19.31 23.86
C ILE A 102 -10.16 20.53 24.66
N ALA A 103 -8.87 20.87 24.59
CA ALA A 103 -8.31 22.02 25.28
C ALA A 103 -8.93 23.34 24.78
N SER A 104 -9.16 23.48 23.47
CA SER A 104 -9.77 24.68 22.91
C SER A 104 -11.22 24.81 23.37
N ILE A 105 -12.01 23.72 23.33
CA ILE A 105 -13.39 23.72 23.82
C ILE A 105 -13.42 24.09 25.31
N ALA A 106 -12.56 23.48 26.14
CA ALA A 106 -12.51 23.76 27.57
C ALA A 106 -12.11 25.21 27.88
N LEU A 107 -11.09 25.74 27.20
CA LEU A 107 -10.66 27.14 27.38
C LEU A 107 -11.76 28.11 26.98
N ILE A 108 -12.42 27.86 25.85
CA ILE A 108 -13.52 28.71 25.36
C ILE A 108 -14.70 28.68 26.34
N THR A 109 -15.13 27.50 26.78
CA THR A 109 -16.29 27.38 27.68
C THR A 109 -16.02 28.00 29.05
N ILE A 110 -14.85 27.76 29.64
CA ILE A 110 -14.46 28.36 30.93
C ILE A 110 -14.39 29.89 30.81
N ALA A 111 -13.79 30.41 29.73
CA ALA A 111 -13.72 31.86 29.51
C ALA A 111 -15.11 32.49 29.36
N ILE A 112 -16.02 31.86 28.60
CA ILE A 112 -17.41 32.31 28.45
C ILE A 112 -18.12 32.35 29.81
N ILE A 113 -18.00 31.29 30.63
CA ILE A 113 -18.63 31.23 31.96
C ILE A 113 -18.13 32.34 32.88
N ILE A 114 -16.82 32.57 32.92
CA ILE A 114 -16.22 33.64 33.75
C ILE A 114 -16.74 35.00 33.31
N ILE A 115 -16.75 35.28 32.01
CA ILE A 115 -17.24 36.56 31.45
C ILE A 115 -18.71 36.77 31.80
N LEU A 116 -19.58 35.77 31.57
CA LEU A 116 -21.01 35.88 31.85
C LEU A 116 -21.32 36.03 33.35
N THR A 117 -20.56 35.37 34.22
CA THR A 117 -20.74 35.47 35.68
C THR A 117 -20.39 36.88 36.17
N ALA A 118 -19.30 37.46 35.66
CA ALA A 118 -18.91 38.83 36.01
C ALA A 118 -19.92 39.87 35.50
N LEU A 119 -20.42 39.72 34.27
CA LEU A 119 -21.47 40.60 33.73
C LEU A 119 -22.77 40.58 34.54
N ASN A 120 -23.05 39.49 35.26
CA ASN A 120 -24.24 39.36 36.11
C ASN A 120 -24.03 39.83 37.57
N SER A 121 -22.80 40.11 38.00
CA SER A 121 -22.48 40.47 39.39
C SER A 121 -22.80 41.92 39.79
N ASP A 122 -23.21 42.77 38.84
CA ASP A 122 -23.70 44.14 39.10
C ASP A 122 -25.19 44.21 39.49
N ARG A 123 -25.83 43.07 39.79
CA ARG A 123 -27.22 42.99 40.26
C ARG A 123 -27.30 42.27 41.60
N ASP A 124 -26.86 42.92 42.67
CA ASP A 124 -27.09 42.42 44.02
C ASP A 124 -28.44 42.90 44.59
N GLY A 125 -29.15 41.94 45.18
CA GLY A 125 -30.45 42.08 45.81
C GLY A 125 -31.00 40.73 46.30
N ASP A 126 -30.28 40.13 47.26
CA ASP A 126 -30.65 39.15 48.28
C ASP A 126 -31.60 37.94 48.02
N ASN A 127 -31.05 36.78 48.40
CA ASN A 127 -31.66 35.60 48.98
C ASN A 127 -32.70 34.78 48.17
N ARG A 128 -32.23 33.62 47.69
CA ARG A 128 -32.79 32.31 48.09
C ARG A 128 -31.89 31.17 47.62
N GLY A 129 -31.55 30.29 48.57
CA GLY A 129 -30.94 29.00 48.25
C GLY A 129 -31.80 28.24 47.25
N SER A 130 -31.15 27.73 46.20
CA SER A 130 -31.72 26.72 45.33
C SER A 130 -30.62 25.72 45.00
N SER A 131 -30.80 24.53 45.52
CA SER A 131 -30.08 23.33 45.12
C SER A 131 -30.45 23.03 43.67
N TYR A 132 -29.60 23.44 42.71
CA TYR A 132 -29.76 23.09 41.30
C TYR A 132 -29.07 21.75 41.02
N GLY A 133 -29.84 20.67 41.19
CA GLY A 133 -29.58 19.39 40.57
C GLY A 133 -30.25 19.31 39.20
N GLY A 134 -29.52 18.78 38.20
CA GLY A 134 -30.01 18.37 36.87
C GLY A 134 -30.10 19.51 35.85
N GLY A 135 -29.49 19.49 34.67
CA GLY A 135 -28.82 18.45 33.89
C GLY A 135 -29.21 18.67 32.43
N PHE A 136 -28.26 18.85 31.50
CA PHE A 136 -28.41 18.63 30.04
C PHE A 136 -27.08 18.88 29.29
N PHE A 137 -26.03 18.18 29.69
CA PHE A 137 -24.98 17.76 28.77
C PHE A 137 -24.68 16.30 29.09
N PHE A 138 -25.48 15.41 28.51
CA PHE A 138 -25.11 14.01 28.40
C PHE A 138 -23.88 13.96 27.48
N PHE A 139 -22.69 13.99 28.07
CA PHE A 139 -21.54 13.37 27.43
C PHE A 139 -21.72 11.86 27.67
N PRO A 140 -22.04 11.04 26.66
CA PRO A 140 -21.91 9.60 26.83
C PRO A 140 -20.43 9.34 27.14
N ASP A 141 -20.22 8.68 28.26
CA ASP A 141 -18.97 8.21 28.84
C ASP A 141 -17.71 8.39 27.97
N LEU A 142 -17.12 9.60 28.00
CA LEU A 142 -15.88 9.90 27.27
C LEU A 142 -14.73 8.99 27.74
N PHE A 143 -14.80 8.47 28.97
CA PHE A 143 -13.79 7.59 29.58
C PHE A 143 -13.70 6.21 28.94
N TRP A 144 -14.79 5.67 28.38
CA TRP A 144 -14.72 4.42 27.62
C TRP A 144 -13.94 4.58 26.30
N TYR A 145 -13.93 5.81 25.74
CA TYR A 145 -13.25 6.18 24.50
C TYR A 145 -11.77 6.55 24.68
N PHE A 146 -11.36 6.84 25.92
CA PHE A 146 -9.97 7.03 26.34
C PHE A 146 -9.25 5.72 26.71
N SER A 147 -9.91 4.56 26.60
CA SER A 147 -9.28 3.28 26.96
C SER A 147 -8.14 2.94 25.99
N PRO A 148 -6.93 2.64 26.50
CA PRO A 148 -5.79 2.30 25.66
C PRO A 148 -5.94 0.85 25.17
N ASN A 149 -6.68 0.65 24.09
CA ASN A 149 -6.72 -0.66 23.44
C ASN A 149 -5.53 -0.77 22.49
N TYR A 150 -4.43 -1.28 23.04
CA TYR A 150 -3.24 -1.62 22.29
C TYR A 150 -3.50 -2.91 21.50
N ASP A 151 -3.72 -2.80 20.19
CA ASP A 151 -3.48 -3.93 19.30
C ASP A 151 -2.59 -3.53 18.13
N THR A 152 -1.29 -3.73 18.37
CA THR A 152 -0.24 -3.76 17.38
C THR A 152 -0.45 -4.92 16.42
N ARG A 153 -0.92 -4.63 15.20
CA ARG A 153 -0.55 -5.35 13.95
C ARG A 153 -1.25 -4.76 12.72
N TYR A 154 -0.66 -3.73 12.11
CA TYR A 154 -0.98 -3.35 10.73
C TYR A 154 -0.04 -4.06 9.76
N ARG A 155 -0.32 -5.33 9.52
CA ARG A 155 -0.01 -6.01 8.26
C ARG A 155 -0.91 -7.23 8.13
N GLU A 156 -1.63 -7.28 7.02
CA GLU A 156 -2.28 -8.47 6.48
C GLU A 156 -3.60 -8.90 7.15
N ARG A 157 -4.73 -8.48 6.55
CA ARG A 157 -5.96 -9.30 6.42
C ARG A 157 -6.99 -8.59 5.55
N ARG A 158 -6.99 -8.93 4.25
CA ARG A 158 -8.22 -8.99 3.46
C ARG A 158 -8.73 -10.43 3.54
N ARG A 159 -9.89 -10.59 4.19
CA ARG A 159 -10.90 -11.68 4.13
C ARG A 159 -11.33 -12.11 5.53
N GLY A 160 -12.58 -11.78 5.86
CA GLY A 160 -13.39 -12.52 6.84
C GLY A 160 -13.26 -12.12 8.31
N ARG A 161 -13.75 -10.94 8.69
CA ARG A 161 -14.66 -10.74 9.85
C ARG A 161 -14.91 -9.25 10.04
N GLN A 162 -16.18 -8.90 10.00
CA GLN A 162 -16.72 -7.64 10.49
C GLN A 162 -16.54 -7.68 12.01
N GLN A 163 -15.48 -7.06 12.49
CA GLN A 163 -15.26 -6.81 13.90
C GLN A 163 -15.04 -5.31 14.02
N ASP A 164 -15.94 -4.67 14.79
CA ASP A 164 -16.04 -3.25 15.01
C ASP A 164 -14.75 -2.72 15.67
N ASN A 165 -13.74 -2.45 14.85
CA ASN A 165 -12.58 -1.67 15.27
C ASN A 165 -12.97 -0.19 15.21
N ASN A 166 -13.78 0.24 16.17
CA ASN A 166 -13.99 1.65 16.44
C ASN A 166 -12.64 2.29 16.75
N LEU A 167 -12.23 3.27 15.95
CA LEU A 167 -11.01 4.05 16.20
C LEU A 167 -11.09 4.72 17.58
N ASN A 168 -9.95 4.96 18.23
CA ASN A 168 -9.92 5.81 19.42
C ASN A 168 -10.38 7.24 19.05
N PHE A 169 -10.92 8.03 20.00
CA PHE A 169 -11.25 9.46 19.82
C PHE A 169 -10.25 10.23 18.98
N PHE A 170 -8.99 10.20 19.40
CA PHE A 170 -7.96 11.00 18.78
C PHE A 170 -7.67 10.54 17.35
N GLU A 171 -7.74 9.23 17.12
CA GLU A 171 -7.57 8.63 15.80
C GLU A 171 -8.77 8.92 14.90
N ALA A 172 -9.99 8.91 15.43
CA ALA A 172 -11.20 9.28 14.71
C ALA A 172 -11.21 10.77 14.35
N VAL A 173 -10.83 11.66 15.28
CA VAL A 173 -10.68 13.10 15.01
C VAL A 173 -9.60 13.33 13.95
N PHE A 174 -8.47 12.64 14.05
CA PHE A 174 -7.42 12.75 13.03
C PHE A 174 -7.87 12.21 11.67
N SER A 175 -8.51 11.04 11.63
CA SER A 175 -9.06 10.43 10.41
C SER A 175 -10.16 11.31 9.80
N PHE A 176 -10.99 11.95 10.63
CA PHE A 176 -11.94 12.97 10.19
C PHE A 176 -11.22 14.19 9.61
N LEU A 177 -10.13 14.67 10.21
CA LEU A 177 -9.43 15.88 9.79
C LEU A 177 -8.55 15.70 8.56
N PHE A 178 -7.88 14.55 8.42
CA PHE A 178 -6.89 14.31 7.36
C PHE A 178 -7.15 13.06 6.51
N GLY A 179 -7.98 12.13 6.97
CA GLY A 179 -8.17 10.81 6.35
C GLY A 179 -7.06 9.83 6.71
N ASP A 180 -7.10 8.65 6.07
CA ASP A 180 -6.25 7.49 6.42
C ASP A 180 -5.10 7.23 5.43
N GLY A 181 -4.85 8.18 4.54
CA GLY A 181 -3.82 8.09 3.50
C GLY A 181 -4.33 7.53 2.17
N ASN A 182 -3.41 7.35 1.22
CA ASN A 182 -3.74 6.88 -0.13
C ASN A 182 -4.01 5.38 -0.13
N PRO A 183 -5.24 4.91 -0.46
CA PRO A 183 -5.57 3.48 -0.50
C PRO A 183 -4.93 2.74 -1.68
N ASN A 184 -4.29 3.46 -2.61
CA ASN A 184 -3.62 2.92 -3.80
C ASN A 184 -2.13 3.30 -3.81
N ALA A 185 -1.48 3.42 -2.65
CA ALA A 185 -0.06 3.77 -2.57
C ALA A 185 0.86 2.70 -3.19
N ASP A 186 0.44 1.44 -3.12
CA ASP A 186 1.11 0.25 -3.65
C ASP A 186 0.64 -0.12 -5.06
N LEU A 187 -0.17 0.73 -5.71
CA LEU A 187 -0.81 0.38 -6.97
C LEU A 187 0.17 0.09 -8.09
N GLU A 188 1.25 0.87 -8.19
CA GLU A 188 2.26 0.66 -9.22
C GLU A 188 2.94 -0.70 -9.03
N GLU A 189 3.38 -0.99 -7.80
CA GLU A 189 4.00 -2.26 -7.45
C GLU A 189 3.05 -3.43 -7.74
N ARG A 190 1.80 -3.33 -7.30
CA ARG A 190 0.76 -4.32 -7.55
C ARG A 190 0.46 -4.49 -9.04
N ARG A 191 0.43 -3.41 -9.83
CA ARG A 191 0.24 -3.47 -11.29
C ARG A 191 1.27 -4.38 -11.92
N TRP A 192 2.54 -4.17 -11.63
CA TRP A 192 3.61 -4.95 -12.25
C TRP A 192 3.65 -6.38 -11.76
N GLN A 193 3.33 -6.62 -10.48
CA GLN A 193 3.16 -7.98 -9.94
C GLN A 193 2.00 -8.71 -10.64
N GLU A 194 0.86 -8.06 -10.83
CA GLU A 194 -0.31 -8.63 -11.52
C GLU A 194 -0.02 -8.90 -13.00
N ILE A 195 0.61 -7.96 -13.72
CA ILE A 195 1.05 -8.16 -15.12
C ILE A 195 2.01 -9.35 -15.22
N ALA A 196 3.01 -9.41 -14.35
CA ALA A 196 3.97 -10.51 -14.33
C ALA A 196 3.28 -11.86 -14.05
N ALA A 197 2.30 -11.86 -13.15
CA ALA A 197 1.52 -13.05 -12.84
C ALA A 197 0.61 -13.47 -14.00
N VAL A 198 0.05 -12.54 -14.77
CA VAL A 198 -0.70 -12.84 -16.00
C VAL A 198 0.22 -13.49 -17.03
N ILE A 199 1.39 -12.91 -17.28
CA ILE A 199 2.39 -13.47 -18.20
C ILE A 199 2.75 -14.89 -17.77
N ARG A 200 3.02 -15.08 -16.47
CA ARG A 200 3.38 -16.39 -15.92
C ARG A 200 2.25 -17.42 -15.97
N ASN A 201 1.00 -17.01 -15.69
CA ASN A 201 -0.16 -17.90 -15.76
C ASN A 201 -0.41 -18.39 -17.20
N ASN A 202 0.00 -17.61 -18.20
CA ASN A 202 0.01 -17.97 -19.62
C ASN A 202 1.36 -18.56 -20.09
N ARG A 203 2.20 -19.04 -19.16
CA ARG A 203 3.51 -19.66 -19.44
C ARG A 203 4.41 -18.78 -20.35
N GLY A 204 4.45 -17.51 -20.03
CA GLY A 204 5.34 -16.55 -20.67
C GLY A 204 4.93 -16.10 -22.06
N ALA A 205 3.76 -16.44 -22.59
CA ALA A 205 3.28 -15.91 -23.86
C ALA A 205 1.88 -15.31 -23.72
N VAL A 206 1.70 -14.09 -24.21
CA VAL A 206 0.45 -13.32 -24.06
C VAL A 206 0.17 -12.46 -25.29
N VAL A 207 -1.10 -12.11 -25.45
CA VAL A 207 -1.54 -11.07 -26.39
C VAL A 207 -1.73 -9.74 -25.66
N ALA A 208 -1.67 -8.61 -26.37
CA ALA A 208 -1.78 -7.29 -25.76
C ALA A 208 -3.09 -7.10 -24.98
N GLU A 209 -4.19 -7.68 -25.47
CA GLU A 209 -5.52 -7.64 -24.88
C GLU A 209 -5.56 -8.30 -23.50
N GLN A 210 -4.71 -9.31 -23.24
CA GLN A 210 -4.62 -9.95 -21.92
C GLN A 210 -3.96 -9.04 -20.87
N ILE A 211 -3.13 -8.09 -21.30
CA ILE A 211 -2.40 -7.16 -20.44
C ILE A 211 -3.13 -5.81 -20.31
N ALA A 212 -3.89 -5.40 -21.34
CA ALA A 212 -4.63 -4.15 -21.39
C ALA A 212 -5.52 -3.83 -20.15
N PRO A 213 -6.15 -4.81 -19.46
CA PRO A 213 -6.93 -4.56 -18.24
C PRO A 213 -6.10 -4.08 -17.03
N TYR A 214 -4.78 -4.19 -17.08
CA TYR A 214 -3.88 -3.80 -15.98
C TYR A 214 -3.18 -2.45 -16.24
N LEU A 215 -3.37 -1.88 -17.42
CA LEU A 215 -2.73 -0.62 -17.83
C LEU A 215 -3.69 0.57 -17.70
N ASP A 216 -3.14 1.74 -17.37
CA ASP A 216 -3.94 2.95 -17.13
C ASP A 216 -4.33 3.65 -18.42
N ASN A 217 -3.35 3.94 -19.28
CA ASN A 217 -3.52 4.69 -20.51
C ASN A 217 -3.00 3.86 -21.68
N LEU A 218 -3.89 3.52 -22.62
CA LEU A 218 -3.53 2.81 -23.86
C LEU A 218 -3.19 3.78 -25.00
N GLY A 219 -3.22 5.10 -24.73
CA GLY A 219 -3.04 6.15 -25.72
C GLY A 219 -4.33 6.48 -26.47
N GLU A 220 -4.20 7.15 -27.60
CA GLU A 220 -5.31 7.43 -28.52
C GLU A 220 -5.66 6.17 -29.34
N SER A 221 -6.81 6.17 -30.02
CA SER A 221 -7.30 4.98 -30.73
C SER A 221 -6.30 4.39 -31.71
N TYR A 222 -5.51 5.21 -32.41
CA TYR A 222 -4.49 4.72 -33.35
C TYR A 222 -3.30 4.06 -32.62
N THR A 223 -2.80 4.62 -31.51
CA THR A 223 -1.73 3.99 -30.72
C THR A 223 -2.18 2.68 -30.07
N GLN A 224 -3.48 2.56 -29.78
CA GLN A 224 -4.05 1.33 -29.25
C GLN A 224 -4.09 0.22 -30.31
N GLU A 225 -4.34 0.57 -31.58
CA GLU A 225 -4.32 -0.37 -32.71
C GLU A 225 -2.92 -0.92 -32.97
N TYR A 226 -1.87 -0.11 -32.77
CA TYR A 226 -0.47 -0.54 -32.87
C TYR A 226 0.10 -1.18 -31.61
N GLU A 227 -0.72 -1.31 -30.55
CA GLU A 227 -0.33 -1.94 -29.29
C GLU A 227 0.88 -1.30 -28.58
N ASP A 228 1.14 -0.01 -28.82
CA ASP A 228 2.30 0.73 -28.26
C ASP A 228 2.37 0.66 -26.72
N TYR A 229 1.22 0.47 -26.08
CA TYR A 229 1.10 0.29 -24.64
C TYR A 229 1.82 -0.96 -24.10
N MET A 230 2.23 -1.89 -24.97
CA MET A 230 3.02 -3.06 -24.59
C MET A 230 4.51 -2.74 -24.42
N LEU A 231 5.03 -1.66 -25.01
CA LEU A 231 6.46 -1.33 -24.96
C LEU A 231 7.05 -1.27 -23.54
N PRO A 232 6.39 -0.62 -22.54
CA PRO A 232 6.88 -0.63 -21.17
C PRO A 232 6.91 -2.03 -20.55
N VAL A 233 5.97 -2.91 -20.93
CA VAL A 233 5.90 -4.30 -20.46
C VAL A 233 7.05 -5.11 -21.02
N LEU A 234 7.34 -4.95 -22.32
CA LEU A 234 8.46 -5.61 -22.99
C LEU A 234 9.81 -5.19 -22.39
N ILE A 235 10.01 -3.89 -22.18
CA ILE A 235 11.23 -3.38 -21.55
C ILE A 235 11.39 -3.91 -20.11
N ARG A 236 10.28 -4.01 -19.37
CA ARG A 236 10.34 -4.42 -17.95
C ARG A 236 10.60 -5.91 -17.79
N PHE A 237 9.96 -6.75 -18.59
CA PHE A 237 10.05 -8.21 -18.45
C PHE A 237 10.91 -8.89 -19.53
N ASN A 238 11.68 -8.11 -20.28
CA ASN A 238 12.53 -8.59 -21.38
C ASN A 238 11.74 -9.41 -22.41
N GLY A 239 10.57 -8.90 -22.80
CA GLY A 239 9.68 -9.55 -23.76
C GLY A 239 10.06 -9.29 -25.21
N GLN A 240 9.67 -10.20 -26.08
CA GLN A 240 9.93 -10.14 -27.51
C GLN A 240 8.62 -10.28 -28.30
N PRO A 241 8.39 -9.45 -29.34
CA PRO A 241 7.24 -9.60 -30.21
C PRO A 241 7.48 -10.69 -31.27
N ALA A 242 6.42 -11.39 -31.64
CA ALA A 242 6.35 -12.28 -32.80
C ALA A 242 5.09 -11.96 -33.60
N VAL A 243 5.12 -12.18 -34.91
CA VAL A 243 4.00 -11.85 -35.81
C VAL A 243 3.47 -13.12 -36.46
N SER A 244 2.15 -13.31 -36.42
CA SER A 244 1.48 -14.43 -37.08
C SER A 244 1.48 -14.26 -38.60
N SER A 245 1.19 -15.33 -39.34
CA SER A 245 1.00 -15.28 -40.80
C SER A 245 -0.13 -14.34 -41.22
N GLU A 246 -1.05 -14.03 -40.30
CA GLU A 246 -2.19 -13.13 -40.51
C GLU A 246 -1.86 -11.68 -40.14
N GLY A 247 -0.64 -11.39 -39.70
CA GLY A 247 -0.19 -10.05 -39.32
C GLY A 247 -0.52 -9.64 -37.88
N GLN A 248 -0.95 -10.57 -37.02
CA GLN A 248 -1.24 -10.29 -35.62
C GLN A 248 0.03 -10.38 -34.76
N ILE A 249 0.19 -9.47 -33.80
CA ILE A 249 1.36 -9.45 -32.91
C ILE A 249 1.05 -10.22 -31.62
N VAL A 250 1.98 -11.07 -31.20
CA VAL A 250 1.98 -11.75 -29.90
C VAL A 250 3.29 -11.51 -29.18
N TYR A 251 3.30 -11.64 -27.86
CA TYR A 251 4.47 -11.32 -27.04
C TYR A 251 4.84 -12.51 -26.19
N TYR A 252 6.11 -12.88 -26.23
CA TYR A 252 6.65 -13.93 -25.36
C TYR A 252 7.79 -13.39 -24.50
N PHE A 253 7.94 -13.97 -23.31
CA PHE A 253 8.78 -13.49 -22.23
C PHE A 253 9.63 -14.66 -21.71
N PRO A 254 10.78 -14.94 -22.35
CA PRO A 254 11.61 -16.12 -22.03
C PRO A 254 11.97 -16.22 -20.54
N GLU A 255 12.34 -15.08 -19.94
CA GLU A 255 12.72 -14.98 -18.53
C GLU A 255 11.58 -15.37 -17.57
N MET A 256 10.34 -15.25 -18.02
CA MET A 256 9.14 -15.57 -17.23
C MET A 256 8.69 -17.04 -17.41
N GLN A 257 9.32 -17.78 -18.33
CA GLN A 257 9.06 -19.20 -18.60
C GLN A 257 9.88 -20.12 -17.69
N VAL A 258 10.93 -19.60 -17.06
CA VAL A 258 11.89 -20.36 -16.25
C VAL A 258 11.66 -20.12 -14.76
N SER A 259 11.48 -21.20 -14.00
CA SER A 259 11.32 -21.14 -12.55
C SER A 259 12.14 -22.19 -11.82
N ALA A 260 12.59 -21.86 -10.61
CA ALA A 260 13.28 -22.80 -9.73
C ALA A 260 12.33 -23.82 -9.09
N THR A 261 11.03 -23.52 -9.00
CA THR A 261 10.04 -24.39 -8.34
C THR A 261 8.73 -24.37 -9.11
N LYS A 262 8.10 -25.55 -9.26
CA LYS A 262 6.78 -25.65 -9.88
C LYS A 262 5.75 -24.88 -9.04
N LYS A 263 5.18 -23.81 -9.62
CA LYS A 263 4.16 -23.01 -8.95
C LYS A 263 2.79 -23.30 -9.55
N TYR A 264 1.79 -23.34 -8.68
CA TYR A 264 0.39 -23.38 -9.09
C TYR A 264 -0.03 -22.02 -9.64
N ARG A 265 -0.96 -22.04 -10.61
CA ARG A 265 -1.57 -20.83 -11.16
C ARG A 265 -2.11 -19.95 -10.03
N GLN A 266 -1.72 -18.69 -10.03
CA GLN A 266 -2.19 -17.74 -9.04
C GLN A 266 -3.61 -17.29 -9.41
N SER A 267 -4.51 -17.23 -8.43
CA SER A 267 -5.82 -16.60 -8.60
C SER A 267 -5.59 -15.09 -8.71
N LEU A 268 -5.82 -14.54 -9.90
CA LEU A 268 -5.65 -13.13 -10.18
C LEU A 268 -7.02 -12.44 -10.31
N PRO A 269 -7.13 -11.17 -9.90
CA PRO A 269 -8.28 -10.36 -10.29
C PRO A 269 -8.30 -10.25 -11.82
N VAL A 270 -9.50 -10.10 -12.41
CA VAL A 270 -9.64 -10.06 -13.88
C VAL A 270 -9.04 -8.77 -14.48
N TYR A 271 -8.91 -7.72 -13.67
CA TYR A 271 -8.34 -6.42 -14.04
C TYR A 271 -7.75 -5.73 -12.81
N LEU A 272 -6.90 -4.72 -13.03
CA LEU A 272 -6.31 -3.92 -11.95
C LEU A 272 -7.38 -3.00 -11.32
N GLU A 273 -7.91 -3.39 -10.16
CA GLU A 273 -8.92 -2.60 -9.45
C GLU A 273 -8.28 -1.58 -8.50
N GLU A 274 -8.54 -0.30 -8.76
CA GLU A 274 -8.26 0.78 -7.82
C GLU A 274 -9.28 0.85 -6.69
N SER A 275 -8.80 0.99 -5.46
CA SER A 275 -9.66 1.22 -4.30
C SER A 275 -10.12 2.68 -4.26
N LEU A 276 -11.41 2.91 -4.01
CA LEU A 276 -11.93 4.26 -3.82
C LEU A 276 -11.39 4.89 -2.53
N TRP A 277 -11.17 6.20 -2.56
CA TRP A 277 -10.83 6.97 -1.37
C TRP A 277 -12.04 7.00 -0.44
N ARG A 278 -11.84 6.55 0.79
CA ARG A 278 -12.80 6.72 1.88
C ARG A 278 -12.56 8.07 2.53
N PHE A 279 -13.64 8.71 2.96
CA PHE A 279 -13.53 9.99 3.65
C PHE A 279 -12.78 9.86 4.98
N SER A 280 -13.10 8.82 5.73
CA SER A 280 -12.49 8.43 6.98
C SER A 280 -12.77 6.94 7.23
N ALA A 281 -11.88 6.27 7.95
CA ALA A 281 -12.08 4.93 8.48
C ALA A 281 -12.91 4.92 9.77
N ALA A 282 -13.18 6.10 10.34
CA ALA A 282 -14.03 6.25 11.51
C ALA A 282 -15.49 5.88 11.17
N ASP A 283 -16.20 5.36 12.16
CA ASP A 283 -17.62 5.06 12.03
C ASP A 283 -18.47 6.32 11.82
N SER A 284 -19.67 6.18 11.26
CA SER A 284 -20.61 7.28 11.02
C SER A 284 -20.91 8.06 12.31
N GLY A 285 -21.01 7.38 13.46
CA GLY A 285 -21.18 8.04 14.75
C GLY A 285 -19.96 8.88 15.15
N GLN A 286 -18.76 8.36 14.93
CA GLN A 286 -17.50 9.03 15.25
C GLN A 286 -17.24 10.26 14.36
N ILE A 287 -17.59 10.17 13.07
CA ILE A 287 -17.55 11.30 12.14
C ILE A 287 -18.51 12.39 12.59
N THR A 288 -19.75 12.02 12.94
CA THR A 288 -20.79 12.97 13.38
C THR A 288 -20.37 13.66 14.68
N LEU A 289 -19.83 12.93 15.65
CA LEU A 289 -19.32 13.48 16.90
C LEU A 289 -18.14 14.42 16.67
N SER A 290 -17.17 14.02 15.84
CA SER A 290 -16.00 14.85 15.51
C SER A 290 -16.43 16.16 14.84
N ALA A 291 -17.34 16.08 13.86
CA ALA A 291 -17.93 17.24 13.22
C ALA A 291 -18.70 18.12 14.22
N GLY A 292 -19.50 17.52 15.10
CA GLY A 292 -20.27 18.21 16.13
C GLY A 292 -19.38 18.97 17.13
N LEU A 293 -18.31 18.33 17.62
CA LEU A 293 -17.33 18.99 18.49
C LEU A 293 -16.59 20.12 17.77
N GLY A 294 -16.25 19.93 16.49
CA GLY A 294 -15.67 20.98 15.65
C GLY A 294 -16.59 22.19 15.50
N ILE A 295 -17.87 21.95 15.24
CA ILE A 295 -18.92 22.98 15.13
C ILE A 295 -19.08 23.69 16.46
N LEU A 296 -19.18 22.96 17.57
CA LEU A 296 -19.29 23.51 18.92
C LEU A 296 -18.08 24.40 19.23
N ASN A 297 -16.87 23.93 18.93
CA ASN A 297 -15.65 24.69 19.14
C ASN A 297 -15.63 25.99 18.33
N PHE A 298 -15.99 25.93 17.04
CA PHE A 298 -16.04 27.10 16.18
C PHE A 298 -17.10 28.11 16.61
N VAL A 299 -18.33 27.66 16.90
CA VAL A 299 -19.42 28.52 17.39
C VAL A 299 -19.05 29.13 18.75
N GLY A 300 -18.50 28.34 19.67
CA GLY A 300 -17.99 28.84 20.95
C GLY A 300 -16.93 29.92 20.77
N ALA A 301 -15.99 29.73 19.83
CA ALA A 301 -15.00 30.75 19.50
C ALA A 301 -15.64 32.04 18.98
N LEU A 302 -16.66 31.96 18.12
CA LEU A 302 -17.38 33.15 17.63
C LEU A 302 -18.11 33.89 18.77
N ILE A 303 -18.79 33.15 19.66
CA ILE A 303 -19.47 33.73 20.84
C ILE A 303 -18.45 34.42 21.75
N LEU A 304 -17.37 33.73 22.09
CA LEU A 304 -16.29 34.28 22.88
C LEU A 304 -15.70 35.54 22.23
N GLY A 305 -15.54 35.53 20.90
CA GLY A 305 -15.10 36.69 20.13
C GLY A 305 -16.03 37.89 20.28
N SER A 306 -17.35 37.67 20.27
CA SER A 306 -18.31 38.75 20.52
C SER A 306 -18.23 39.30 21.95
N LEU A 307 -18.02 38.44 22.94
CA LEU A 307 -17.94 38.81 24.36
C LEU A 307 -16.65 39.56 24.71
N ILE A 308 -15.52 39.23 24.07
CA ILE A 308 -14.24 39.90 24.29
C ILE A 308 -14.17 41.24 23.57
N ARG A 309 -14.92 41.41 22.47
CA ARG A 309 -14.88 42.62 21.63
C ARG A 309 -15.30 43.89 22.38
N ASP A 310 -16.16 43.76 23.38
CA ASP A 310 -16.64 44.89 24.18
C ASP A 310 -15.58 45.38 25.19
N GLY A 311 -14.48 44.64 25.41
CA GLY A 311 -13.24 45.10 26.06
C GLY A 311 -13.33 45.46 27.56
N THR A 312 -14.53 45.64 28.10
CA THR A 312 -14.79 46.05 29.49
C THR A 312 -14.51 44.95 30.50
N VAL A 313 -14.75 43.69 30.12
CA VAL A 313 -14.67 42.54 31.03
C VAL A 313 -13.25 41.99 31.20
N ALA A 314 -12.45 41.99 30.13
CA ALA A 314 -11.08 41.45 30.19
C ALA A 314 -10.12 42.32 31.01
N ALA A 315 -10.37 43.64 31.05
CA ALA A 315 -9.58 44.60 31.81
C ALA A 315 -9.86 44.57 33.33
N GLN A 316 -11.05 44.10 33.75
CA GLN A 316 -11.46 44.06 35.16
C GLN A 316 -11.19 42.71 35.84
N ILE A 317 -11.27 41.58 35.12
CA ILE A 317 -11.16 40.23 35.73
C ILE A 317 -9.70 39.75 35.83
N GLY A 318 -8.85 40.07 34.85
CA GLY A 318 -7.48 39.54 34.77
C GLY A 318 -7.39 38.00 34.67
N GLY A 319 -6.17 37.45 34.63
CA GLY A 319 -5.94 36.00 34.67
C GLY A 319 -6.27 35.24 33.37
N LEU A 320 -7.05 34.15 33.48
CA LEU A 320 -7.33 33.21 32.37
C LEU A 320 -8.00 33.90 31.17
N VAL A 321 -8.91 34.85 31.41
CA VAL A 321 -9.63 35.58 30.34
C VAL A 321 -8.67 36.40 29.47
N ALA A 322 -7.69 37.07 30.08
CA ALA A 322 -6.67 37.83 29.36
C ALA A 322 -5.74 36.91 28.54
N PHE A 323 -5.39 35.74 29.07
CA PHE A 323 -4.63 34.73 28.32
C PHE A 323 -5.42 34.25 27.09
N VAL A 324 -6.69 33.87 27.28
CA VAL A 324 -7.56 33.40 26.20
C VAL A 324 -7.77 34.48 25.13
N GLN A 325 -7.90 35.75 25.53
CA GLN A 325 -7.92 36.88 24.60
C GLN A 325 -6.63 36.97 23.77
N GLY A 326 -5.45 36.75 24.38
CA GLY A 326 -4.17 36.76 23.68
C GLY A 326 -4.04 35.65 22.63
N ILE A 327 -4.63 34.47 22.87
CA ILE A 327 -4.62 33.33 21.95
C ILE A 327 -5.90 33.20 21.11
N TYR A 328 -6.82 34.17 21.18
CA TYR A 328 -8.13 34.10 20.53
C TYR A 328 -8.04 33.79 19.03
N TRP A 329 -7.15 34.48 18.31
CA TRP A 329 -6.95 34.25 16.88
C TRP A 329 -6.48 32.83 16.56
N LEU A 330 -5.68 32.21 17.44
CA LEU A 330 -5.25 30.82 17.31
C LEU A 330 -6.44 29.86 17.49
N LEU A 331 -7.28 30.09 18.50
CA LEU A 331 -8.49 29.29 18.76
C LEU A 331 -9.49 29.39 17.61
N LEU A 332 -9.70 30.59 17.08
CA LEU A 332 -10.59 30.83 15.95
C LEU A 332 -10.04 30.18 14.67
N ALA A 333 -8.76 30.40 14.35
CA ALA A 333 -8.11 29.78 13.19
C ALA A 333 -8.17 28.26 13.24
N TYR A 334 -7.96 27.67 14.43
CA TYR A 334 -8.11 26.24 14.63
C TYR A 334 -9.55 25.77 14.39
N GLY A 335 -10.56 26.45 14.94
CA GLY A 335 -11.97 26.12 14.70
C GLY A 335 -12.36 26.18 13.21
N ILE A 336 -11.89 27.22 12.50
CA ILE A 336 -12.09 27.35 11.04
C ILE A 336 -11.40 26.21 10.30
N GLY A 337 -10.14 25.92 10.62
CA GLY A 337 -9.36 24.85 9.98
C GLY A 337 -10.00 23.47 10.19
N PHE A 338 -10.46 23.21 11.41
CA PHE A 338 -11.09 21.95 11.79
C PHE A 338 -12.34 21.62 10.95
N LEU A 339 -13.08 22.63 10.48
CA LEU A 339 -14.26 22.44 9.63
C LEU A 339 -13.98 22.58 8.13
N SER A 340 -13.11 23.52 7.75
CA SER A 340 -12.80 23.82 6.35
C SER A 340 -11.92 22.75 5.70
N ILE A 341 -10.96 22.17 6.42
CA ILE A 341 -10.06 21.13 5.89
C ILE A 341 -10.85 19.87 5.48
N PRO A 342 -11.71 19.27 6.34
CA PRO A 342 -12.50 18.11 5.95
C PRO A 342 -13.48 18.43 4.81
N LEU A 343 -14.06 19.63 4.80
CA LEU A 343 -14.98 20.06 3.75
C LEU A 343 -14.28 20.16 2.39
N GLY A 344 -13.11 20.80 2.33
CA GLY A 344 -12.30 20.82 1.11
C GLY A 344 -11.87 19.42 0.67
N ARG A 345 -11.47 18.56 1.63
CA ARG A 345 -11.11 17.17 1.35
C ARG A 345 -12.29 16.37 0.81
N TYR A 346 -13.50 16.56 1.32
CA TYR A 346 -14.70 15.88 0.84
C TYR A 346 -14.89 16.10 -0.66
N PHE A 347 -14.85 17.35 -1.14
CA PHE A 347 -14.97 17.64 -2.57
C PHE A 347 -13.82 17.06 -3.40
N TRP A 348 -12.59 17.13 -2.89
CA TRP A 348 -11.43 16.54 -3.56
C TRP A 348 -11.56 15.02 -3.69
N ILE A 349 -12.01 14.32 -2.65
CA ILE A 349 -12.27 12.88 -2.65
C ILE A 349 -13.35 12.53 -3.67
N GLN A 350 -14.46 13.27 -3.71
CA GLN A 350 -15.52 13.03 -4.69
C GLN A 350 -15.02 13.16 -6.13
N TRP A 351 -14.24 14.20 -6.41
CA TRP A 351 -13.62 14.39 -7.72
C TRP A 351 -12.64 13.26 -8.07
N ARG A 352 -11.77 12.86 -7.12
CA ARG A 352 -10.79 11.79 -7.32
C ARG A 352 -11.46 10.44 -7.55
N ASN A 353 -12.51 10.14 -6.79
CA ASN A 353 -13.28 8.91 -6.89
C ASN A 353 -14.02 8.79 -8.22
N LYS A 354 -14.53 9.90 -8.78
CA LYS A 354 -15.09 9.89 -10.14
C LYS A 354 -14.06 9.47 -11.18
N LYS A 355 -12.83 9.97 -11.10
CA LYS A 355 -11.73 9.58 -11.99
C LYS A 355 -11.29 8.13 -11.79
N ILE A 356 -11.24 7.66 -10.54
CA ILE A 356 -10.93 6.26 -10.23
C ILE A 356 -12.01 5.32 -10.79
N ALA A 357 -13.29 5.66 -10.57
CA ALA A 357 -14.41 4.88 -11.08
C ALA A 357 -14.43 4.82 -12.62
N ALA A 358 -14.09 5.91 -13.30
CA ALA A 358 -13.90 5.90 -14.76
C ALA A 358 -12.82 4.90 -15.18
N ARG A 359 -11.60 5.01 -14.62
CA ARG A 359 -10.49 4.09 -14.94
C ARG A 359 -10.81 2.62 -14.63
N ASN A 360 -11.46 2.33 -13.52
CA ASN A 360 -11.89 0.96 -13.19
C ASN A 360 -12.95 0.45 -14.19
N ARG A 361 -13.87 1.29 -14.63
CA ARG A 361 -14.86 0.91 -15.67
C ARG A 361 -14.17 0.60 -17.00
N ASP A 362 -13.17 1.39 -17.39
CA ASP A 362 -12.42 1.17 -18.63
C ASP A 362 -11.59 -0.12 -18.57
N ARG A 363 -10.95 -0.41 -17.42
CA ARG A 363 -10.23 -1.68 -17.22
C ARG A 363 -11.19 -2.87 -17.21
N LEU A 364 -12.36 -2.72 -16.60
CA LEU A 364 -13.40 -3.76 -16.59
C LEU A 364 -13.97 -4.01 -17.99
N SER A 365 -14.16 -2.98 -18.81
CA SER A 365 -14.66 -3.18 -20.18
C SER A 365 -13.65 -3.96 -21.03
N ARG A 366 -12.36 -3.67 -20.90
CA ARG A 366 -11.28 -4.44 -21.54
C ARG A 366 -11.25 -5.89 -21.07
N ALA A 367 -11.37 -6.11 -19.76
CA ALA A 367 -11.43 -7.46 -19.18
C ALA A 367 -12.62 -8.29 -19.71
N ARG A 368 -13.77 -7.67 -19.99
CA ARG A 368 -14.94 -8.37 -20.53
C ARG A 368 -14.71 -8.91 -21.94
N ILE A 369 -13.87 -8.24 -22.75
CA ILE A 369 -13.51 -8.72 -24.10
C ILE A 369 -12.81 -10.09 -24.00
N LEU A 370 -12.01 -10.31 -22.94
CA LEU A 370 -11.32 -11.59 -22.71
C LEU A 370 -12.25 -12.71 -22.21
N THR A 371 -13.40 -12.37 -21.60
CA THR A 371 -14.35 -13.39 -21.12
C THR A 371 -15.11 -14.04 -22.28
N ASN A 372 -15.44 -13.27 -23.31
CA ASN A 372 -16.11 -13.74 -24.52
C ASN A 372 -15.33 -13.24 -25.75
N PRO A 373 -14.16 -13.85 -26.05
CA PRO A 373 -13.34 -13.41 -27.17
C PRO A 373 -14.08 -13.65 -28.49
N ASP A 374 -13.94 -12.71 -29.41
CA ASP A 374 -14.32 -12.91 -30.81
C ASP A 374 -13.35 -13.87 -31.49
N ALA A 375 -13.74 -14.38 -32.67
CA ALA A 375 -12.93 -15.38 -33.38
C ALA A 375 -11.49 -14.89 -33.65
N GLY A 376 -11.32 -13.61 -34.01
CA GLY A 376 -10.01 -13.02 -34.27
C GLY A 376 -9.10 -13.02 -33.04
N LEU A 377 -9.63 -12.61 -31.88
CA LEU A 377 -8.89 -12.64 -30.62
C LEU A 377 -8.60 -14.06 -30.16
N GLN A 378 -9.53 -15.01 -30.36
CA GLN A 378 -9.31 -16.40 -30.02
C GLN A 378 -8.15 -16.99 -30.83
N HIS A 379 -8.11 -16.76 -32.15
CA HIS A 379 -6.99 -17.19 -33.00
C HIS A 379 -5.66 -16.58 -32.56
N LYS A 380 -5.66 -15.30 -32.16
CA LYS A 380 -4.48 -14.61 -31.65
C LYS A 380 -3.96 -15.24 -30.35
N ILE A 381 -4.87 -15.56 -29.42
CA ILE A 381 -4.54 -16.24 -28.15
C ILE A 381 -3.99 -17.65 -28.42
N ASP A 382 -4.61 -18.38 -29.35
CA ASP A 382 -4.16 -19.72 -29.71
C ASP A 382 -2.77 -19.68 -30.35
N TYR A 383 -2.47 -18.68 -31.19
CA TYR A 383 -1.14 -18.46 -31.74
C TYR A 383 -0.11 -18.11 -30.66
N ALA A 384 -0.44 -17.22 -29.72
CA ALA A 384 0.42 -16.91 -28.58
C ALA A 384 0.76 -18.18 -27.77
N SER A 385 -0.20 -19.09 -27.62
CA SER A 385 0.00 -20.35 -26.88
C SER A 385 1.07 -21.27 -27.49
N GLN A 386 1.43 -21.09 -28.76
CA GLN A 386 2.51 -21.85 -29.41
C GLN A 386 3.90 -21.47 -28.88
N PHE A 387 4.05 -20.26 -28.37
CA PHE A 387 5.28 -19.77 -27.74
C PHE A 387 5.32 -20.05 -26.23
N ALA A 388 4.22 -20.58 -25.67
CA ALA A 388 4.05 -20.80 -24.24
C ALA A 388 4.86 -22.00 -23.77
N THR A 389 5.97 -21.75 -23.07
CA THR A 389 6.85 -22.77 -22.52
C THR A 389 6.90 -22.65 -21.00
N GLU A 390 6.94 -23.78 -20.30
CA GLU A 390 7.13 -23.80 -18.84
C GLU A 390 8.31 -24.71 -18.52
N LYS A 391 9.38 -24.11 -18.01
CA LYS A 391 10.58 -24.83 -17.61
C LYS A 391 10.80 -24.68 -16.11
N VAL A 392 10.75 -25.81 -15.41
CA VAL A 392 11.06 -25.87 -13.98
C VAL A 392 12.44 -26.51 -13.83
N ILE A 393 13.40 -25.75 -13.30
CA ILE A 393 14.76 -26.24 -13.09
C ILE A 393 14.80 -26.94 -11.73
N GLY A 394 14.73 -28.26 -11.73
CA GLY A 394 14.97 -29.10 -10.57
C GLY A 394 16.44 -29.12 -10.17
N LYS A 395 16.77 -29.91 -9.14
CA LYS A 395 18.17 -30.20 -8.77
C LYS A 395 18.85 -31.16 -9.74
N GLN A 396 18.06 -32.01 -10.40
CA GLN A 396 18.52 -33.00 -11.37
C GLN A 396 18.89 -32.40 -12.73
N ASP A 397 18.41 -31.20 -13.06
CA ASP A 397 18.65 -30.55 -14.35
C ASP A 397 19.93 -29.67 -14.32
N LEU A 398 20.71 -29.77 -13.24
CA LEU A 398 21.87 -28.93 -12.96
C LEU A 398 23.13 -29.53 -13.58
N VAL A 399 23.87 -28.70 -14.32
CA VAL A 399 25.16 -29.06 -14.92
C VAL A 399 26.32 -28.56 -14.09
N TYR A 400 26.13 -27.40 -13.46
CA TYR A 400 27.19 -26.74 -12.72
C TYR A 400 26.62 -26.01 -11.50
N SER A 401 27.33 -26.10 -10.39
CA SER A 401 27.05 -25.40 -9.15
C SER A 401 28.34 -24.81 -8.58
N THR A 402 28.24 -23.59 -8.09
CA THR A 402 29.35 -22.92 -7.36
C THR A 402 29.41 -23.30 -5.88
N GLU A 403 28.54 -24.20 -5.42
CA GLU A 403 28.54 -24.72 -4.04
C GLU A 403 29.51 -25.90 -3.87
N THR A 404 29.56 -26.78 -4.88
CA THR A 404 30.33 -28.02 -4.91
C THR A 404 31.63 -27.84 -5.69
N ASP A 405 32.64 -28.66 -5.43
CA ASP A 405 33.88 -28.63 -6.21
C ASP A 405 33.64 -29.16 -7.64
N LEU A 406 34.47 -28.73 -8.59
CA LEU A 406 34.35 -29.13 -9.99
C LEU A 406 34.56 -30.64 -10.19
N ILE A 407 35.53 -31.23 -9.49
CA ILE A 407 35.89 -32.64 -9.67
C ILE A 407 34.76 -33.54 -9.17
N GLU A 408 34.15 -33.18 -8.03
CA GLU A 408 33.02 -33.90 -7.47
C GLU A 408 31.82 -33.90 -8.43
N GLN A 409 31.53 -32.75 -9.06
CA GLN A 409 30.46 -32.61 -10.04
C GLN A 409 30.70 -33.44 -11.32
N GLU A 410 31.93 -33.46 -11.83
CA GLU A 410 32.28 -34.28 -13.01
C GLU A 410 32.12 -35.78 -12.72
N VAL A 411 32.49 -36.23 -11.52
CA VAL A 411 32.32 -37.62 -11.08
C VAL A 411 30.84 -37.99 -10.96
N GLU A 412 30.02 -37.18 -10.30
CA GLU A 412 28.57 -37.44 -10.21
C GLU A 412 27.90 -37.44 -11.58
N ARG A 413 28.31 -36.54 -12.48
CA ARG A 413 27.74 -36.44 -13.82
C ARG A 413 28.12 -37.62 -14.71
N SER A 414 29.39 -38.04 -14.69
CA SER A 414 29.81 -39.23 -15.44
C SER A 414 29.02 -40.46 -15.03
N ALA A 415 28.78 -40.66 -13.74
CA ALA A 415 27.93 -41.74 -13.23
C ALA A 415 26.47 -41.64 -13.73
N GLN A 416 25.90 -40.43 -13.82
CA GLN A 416 24.54 -40.23 -14.37
C GLN A 416 24.47 -40.51 -15.88
N ILE A 417 25.46 -40.04 -16.64
CA ILE A 417 25.57 -40.29 -18.08
C ILE A 417 25.69 -41.80 -18.35
N ASP A 418 26.53 -42.50 -17.59
CA ASP A 418 26.70 -43.95 -17.71
C ASP A 418 25.40 -44.69 -17.41
N ALA A 419 24.65 -44.27 -16.38
CA ALA A 419 23.35 -44.84 -16.05
C ALA A 419 22.29 -44.59 -17.14
N GLU A 420 22.28 -43.41 -17.76
CA GLU A 420 21.37 -43.11 -18.88
C GLU A 420 21.71 -43.95 -20.12
N TRP A 421 23.01 -44.11 -20.41
CA TRP A 421 23.47 -44.99 -21.50
C TRP A 421 23.08 -46.44 -21.28
N GLN A 422 23.24 -46.97 -20.06
CA GLN A 422 22.79 -48.32 -19.72
C GLN A 422 21.29 -48.49 -19.93
N LYS A 423 20.49 -47.52 -19.46
CA LYS A 423 19.03 -47.55 -19.67
C LYS A 423 18.64 -47.57 -21.14
N ARG A 424 19.30 -46.77 -21.99
CA ARG A 424 19.05 -46.74 -23.44
C ARG A 424 19.49 -48.03 -24.14
N LEU A 425 20.52 -48.70 -23.64
CA LEU A 425 21.00 -49.98 -24.15
C LEU A 425 20.08 -51.15 -23.75
N ASP A 426 19.43 -51.06 -22.58
CA ASP A 426 18.48 -52.07 -22.10
C ASP A 426 17.06 -51.91 -22.69
N GLU A 427 16.71 -50.71 -23.16
CA GLU A 427 15.41 -50.39 -23.80
C GLU A 427 15.39 -50.58 -25.33
N GLY A 428 16.55 -50.77 -25.97
CA GLY A 428 16.70 -51.05 -27.40
C GLY A 428 16.95 -52.52 -27.70
#